data_AF-J3ET44-F1
#
_entry.id   AF-J3ET44-F1
#
_cell.length_a   1.000
_cell.length_b   1.000
_cell.length_c   1.000
_cell.angle_alpha   90.00
_cell.angle_beta   90.00
_cell.angle_gamma   90.00
#
_symmetry.space_group_name_H-M   'P 1'
#
loop_
_entity.id
_entity.type
_entity.pdbx_description
1 polymer ?
#
loop_
_entity_poly.entity_id
_entity_poly.type
_entity_poly.pdbx_seq_one_letter_code
_entity_poly.pdbx_strand_id
1 'polypeptide(L)' 'MFTDLTHVTILVDDQDEALDYYTNTLGFGTHDDAAFGDGMRWVTVAPLISLLKLYT' A
#
# COMPACT_ATOMS: atom_id res chain seq x y z
N MET A 1 -5.69 21.08 13.05
CA MET A 1 -6.00 21.18 11.61
C MET A 1 -5.48 19.91 10.96
N PHE A 2 -6.30 19.20 10.17
CA PHE A 2 -5.80 18.09 9.35
C PHE A 2 -5.03 18.66 8.17
N THR A 3 -3.89 18.06 7.84
CA THR A 3 -2.97 18.59 6.82
C THR A 3 -2.93 17.70 5.58
N ASP A 4 -3.11 16.39 5.76
CA ASP A 4 -2.87 15.40 4.71
C ASP A 4 -3.86 14.22 4.82
N LEU A 5 -4.14 13.60 3.67
CA LEU A 5 -4.80 12.31 3.59
C LEU A 5 -3.73 11.22 3.55
N THR A 6 -3.60 10.47 4.65
CA THR A 6 -2.50 9.50 4.81
C THR A 6 -2.82 8.13 4.22
N HIS A 7 -4.08 7.70 4.26
CA HIS A 7 -4.49 6.38 3.83
C HIS A 7 -5.86 6.43 3.15
N VAL A 8 -6.06 5.56 2.16
CA VAL A 8 -7.35 5.31 1.52
C VAL A 8 -7.60 3.81 1.56
N THR A 9 -8.76 3.42 2.10
CA THR A 9 -9.13 2.00 2.18
C THR A 9 -9.74 1.55 0.86
N ILE A 10 -9.23 0.44 0.34
CA ILE A 10 -9.78 -0.23 -0.85
C ILE A 10 -10.25 -1.61 -0.40
N LEU A 11 -11.52 -1.92 -0.67
CA LEU A 11 -12.07 -3.24 -0.41
C LEU A 11 -11.70 -4.15 -1.58
N VAL A 12 -11.17 -5.33 -1.26
CA VAL A 12 -10.70 -6.34 -2.21
C VAL A 12 -11.24 -7.70 -1.81
N ASP A 13 -11.39 -8.58 -2.79
CA ASP A 13 -11.91 -9.93 -2.55
C ASP A 13 -10.88 -10.82 -1.84
N ASP A 14 -9.59 -10.70 -2.21
CA ASP A 14 -8.47 -11.39 -1.60
C ASP A 14 -7.26 -10.44 -1.44
N GLN A 15 -6.67 -10.41 -0.24
CA GLN A 15 -5.57 -9.48 0.07
C GLN A 15 -4.23 -9.89 -0.56
N ASP A 16 -3.99 -11.18 -0.78
CA ASP A 16 -2.76 -11.67 -1.40
C ASP A 16 -2.78 -11.41 -2.90
N GLU A 17 -3.91 -11.66 -3.58
CA GLU A 17 -4.09 -11.31 -4.99
C GLU A 17 -3.98 -9.79 -5.21
N ALA A 18 -4.59 -8.99 -4.33
CA ALA A 18 -4.47 -7.54 -4.40
C ALA A 18 -3.01 -7.09 -4.21
N LEU A 19 -2.31 -7.64 -3.22
CA LEU A 19 -0.91 -7.29 -2.96
C LEU A 19 -0.02 -7.61 -4.16
N ASP A 20 -0.19 -8.79 -4.78
CA ASP A 20 0.52 -9.17 -6.01
C ASP A 20 0.21 -8.19 -7.16
N TYR A 21 -1.06 -7.88 -7.38
CA TYR A 21 -1.46 -6.94 -8.43
C TYR A 21 -0.84 -5.55 -8.24
N TYR A 22 -0.96 -4.97 -7.04
CA TYR A 22 -0.42 -3.63 -6.78
C TYR A 22 1.11 -3.59 -6.86
N THR A 23 1.80 -4.65 -6.41
CA THR A 23 3.27 -4.67 -6.41
C THR A 23 3.87 -5.07 -7.76
N ASN A 24 3.39 -6.16 -8.36
CA ASN A 24 3.99 -6.74 -9.56
C ASN A 24 3.37 -6.20 -10.86
N THR A 25 2.09 -5.81 -10.87
CA THR A 25 1.46 -5.22 -12.06
C THR A 25 1.59 -3.70 -12.08
N LEU A 26 1.31 -3.03 -10.95
CA LEU A 26 1.33 -1.56 -10.88
C LEU A 26 2.66 -0.97 -10.39
N GLY A 27 3.59 -1.80 -9.90
CA GLY A 27 4.92 -1.36 -9.47
C GLY A 27 4.94 -0.59 -8.15
N PHE A 28 3.93 -0.77 -7.29
CA PHE A 28 3.91 -0.18 -5.96
C PHE A 28 4.83 -0.98 -5.02
N GLY A 29 5.27 -0.37 -3.93
CA GLY A 29 5.95 -1.06 -2.85
C GLY A 29 4.98 -1.39 -1.73
N THR A 30 5.16 -2.54 -1.09
CA THR A 30 4.54 -2.83 0.20
C THR A 30 5.07 -1.84 1.24
N HIS A 31 4.17 -1.12 1.90
CA HIS A 31 4.52 -0.20 2.99
C HIS A 31 4.39 -0.89 4.35
N ASP A 32 3.23 -1.48 4.64
CA ASP A 32 3.01 -2.33 5.81
C ASP A 32 2.33 -3.65 5.41
N ASP A 33 2.71 -4.72 6.09
CA ASP A 33 2.03 -6.02 6.05
C ASP A 33 2.11 -6.65 7.44
N ALA A 34 1.02 -6.52 8.21
CA ALA A 34 1.00 -6.91 9.61
C ALA A 34 -0.33 -7.55 10.02
N ALA A 35 -0.27 -8.47 10.99
CA ALA A 35 -1.46 -8.98 11.65
C ALA A 35 -2.14 -7.86 12.47
N PHE A 36 -3.46 -7.76 12.35
CA PHE A 36 -4.27 -6.69 12.94
C PHE A 36 -5.35 -7.23 13.90
N GLY A 37 -4.98 -8.17 14.76
CA GLY A 37 -5.89 -8.78 15.74
C GLY A 37 -7.06 -9.54 15.11
N ASP A 38 -7.71 -10.42 15.87
CA ASP A 38 -8.96 -11.10 15.47
C ASP A 38 -8.95 -11.76 14.07
N GLY A 39 -7.78 -12.24 13.62
CA GLY A 39 -7.61 -12.84 12.29
C GLY A 39 -7.57 -11.85 11.12
N MET A 40 -7.64 -10.54 11.39
CA MET A 40 -7.53 -9.49 10.40
C MET A 40 -6.07 -9.22 10.04
N ARG A 41 -5.85 -8.72 8.82
CA ARG A 41 -4.54 -8.32 8.31
C ARG A 41 -4.61 -6.90 7.76
N TRP A 42 -3.62 -6.12 8.14
CA TRP A 42 -3.40 -4.75 7.68
C TRP A 42 -2.29 -4.76 6.64
N VAL A 43 -2.68 -4.55 5.38
CA VAL A 43 -1.78 -4.42 4.25
C VAL A 43 -1.94 -3.04 3.63
N THR A 44 -0.82 -2.35 3.43
CA THR A 44 -0.78 -1.08 2.73
C THR A 44 0.30 -1.12 1.65
N VAL A 45 -0.03 -0.52 0.51
CA VAL A 45 0.90 -0.33 -0.61
C VAL A 45 0.99 1.15 -0.92
N ALA A 46 2.17 1.59 -1.36
CA ALA A 46 2.40 2.96 -1.76
C ALA A 46 3.21 2.99 -3.06
N PRO A 47 3.05 4.03 -3.90
CA PRO A 47 3.93 4.23 -5.03
C PRO A 47 5.39 4.26 -4.54
N LEU A 48 6.26 3.50 -5.21
CA LEU A 48 7.69 3.65 -4.96
C LEU A 48 8.08 5.09 -5.31
N ILE A 49 8.80 5.76 -4.41
CA ILE A 49 9.40 7.05 -4.73
C ILE A 49 10.34 6.81 -5.90
N SER A 50 9.95 7.29 -7.08
CA SER A 50 10.84 7.37 -8.21
C SER A 50 11.98 8.32 -7.81
N LEU A 51 13.21 7.80 -7.81
CA LEU A 51 14.44 8.56 -7.55
C LEU A 51 14.60 9.79 -8.46
N LEU A 52 13.77 9.93 -9.50
CA LEU A 52 13.65 11.13 -10.32
C LEU A 52 13.30 12.41 -9.53
N LYS A 53 12.68 12.32 -8.35
CA LYS A 53 12.43 13.50 -7.48
C LYS A 53 13.64 13.94 -6.63
N LEU A 54 14.72 13.17 -6.57
CA LEU A 54 15.93 13.54 -5.82
C LEU A 54 16.96 14.32 -6.66
N TYR A 55 16.71 14.46 -7.96
CA TYR A 55 17.59 15.17 -8.90
C TYR A 55 16.92 16.39 -9.56
N THR A 56 15.77 16.85 -9.06
CA THR A 56 15.11 18.09 -9.47
C THR A 56 14.89 18.98 -8.26
#